data_AF-A0A7W8EIM1-F1
#
_entry.id   AF-A0A7W8EIM1-F1
#
_cell.length_a   1.000
_cell.length_b   1.000
_cell.length_c   1.000
_cell.angle_alpha   90.00
_cell.angle_beta   90.00
_cell.angle_gamma   90.00
#
_symmetry.space_group_name_H-M   'P 1'
#
loop_
_entity.id
_entity.type
_entity.pdbx_description
1 polymer ?
#
loop_
_entity_poly.entity_id
_entity_poly.type
_entity_poly.pdbx_seq_one_letter_code
_entity_poly.pdbx_strand_id
1 'polypeptide(L)'
;MTLSAQDQTRQAVRGYHEARFRGDVPAAAAHLGEPFRFESPFIDSTDRTGHLATLPGFVSIVTGVELISELYGETEATLVYDVHTATPAGTQRTAEHFRLASGKIVAIMLLFDASPWQSMKAQIDP
;
A
#
# COMPACT_ATOMS: atom_id res chain seq x y z
N MET A 1 -23.66 -10.87 13.71
CA MET A 1 -23.57 -11.25 12.29
C MET A 1 -22.10 -11.41 11.94
N THR A 2 -21.72 -12.52 11.32
CA THR A 2 -20.35 -12.74 10.84
C THR A 2 -20.20 -12.07 9.47
N LEU A 3 -19.13 -11.31 9.25
CA LEU A 3 -18.84 -10.69 7.95
C LEU A 3 -18.57 -11.76 6.88
N SER A 4 -18.97 -11.51 5.63
CA SER A 4 -18.58 -12.35 4.51
C SER A 4 -17.05 -12.31 4.32
N ALA A 5 -16.47 -13.29 3.62
CA ALA A 5 -15.03 -13.29 3.33
C ALA A 5 -14.62 -12.04 2.51
N GLN A 6 -15.47 -11.63 1.57
CA GLN A 6 -15.26 -10.41 0.78
C GLN A 6 -15.31 -9.15 1.66
N ASP A 7 -16.23 -9.07 2.63
CA ASP A 7 -16.30 -7.94 3.57
C ASP A 7 -15.06 -7.88 4.48
N GLN A 8 -14.55 -9.04 4.92
CA GLN A 8 -13.32 -9.13 5.70
C GLN A 8 -12.12 -8.63 4.88
N THR A 9 -12.04 -9.05 3.61
CA THR A 9 -11.01 -8.57 2.69
C THR A 9 -11.09 -7.06 2.48
N ARG A 10 -12.28 -6.53 2.27
CA ARG A 10 -12.51 -5.08 2.18
C ARG A 10 -12.06 -4.36 3.44
N GLN A 11 -12.44 -4.86 4.61
CA GLN A 11 -12.07 -4.26 5.89
C GLN A 11 -10.55 -4.24 6.09
N ALA A 12 -9.85 -5.33 5.79
CA ALA A 12 -8.40 -5.41 5.93
C ALA A 12 -7.69 -4.44 4.98
N VAL A 13 -8.08 -4.42 3.71
CA VAL A 13 -7.45 -3.61 2.66
C VAL A 13 -7.70 -2.12 2.86
N ARG A 14 -8.95 -1.71 3.11
CA ARG A 14 -9.28 -0.31 3.43
C ARG A 14 -8.58 0.16 4.69
N GLY A 15 -8.64 -0.64 5.75
CA GLY A 15 -8.02 -0.31 7.03
C GLY A 15 -6.52 -0.11 6.90
N TYR A 16 -5.83 -1.01 6.20
CA TYR A 16 -4.41 -0.85 5.87
C TYR A 16 -4.13 0.42 5.06
N HIS A 17 -4.84 0.62 3.94
CA HIS A 17 -4.64 1.75 3.04
C HIS A 17 -4.82 3.09 3.77
N GLU A 18 -5.89 3.22 4.56
CA GLU A 18 -6.16 4.43 5.33
C GLU A 18 -5.15 4.66 6.46
N ALA A 19 -4.78 3.62 7.21
CA ALA A 19 -3.76 3.71 8.25
C ALA A 19 -2.40 4.12 7.66
N ARG A 20 -2.03 3.51 6.52
CA ARG A 20 -0.81 3.82 5.77
C ARG A 20 -0.71 5.30 5.43
N PHE A 21 -1.75 5.87 4.82
CA PHE A 21 -1.73 7.28 4.42
C PHE A 21 -1.94 8.28 5.58
N ARG A 22 -2.38 7.81 6.75
CA ARG A 22 -2.30 8.59 8.01
C ARG A 22 -0.93 8.51 8.69
N GLY A 23 -0.03 7.65 8.22
CA GLY A 23 1.23 7.36 8.90
C GLY A 23 1.07 6.57 10.21
N ASP A 24 -0.11 5.94 10.43
CA ASP A 24 -0.40 5.15 11.63
C ASP A 24 0.16 3.73 11.46
N VAL A 25 1.45 3.59 11.78
CA VAL A 25 2.19 2.32 11.65
C VAL A 25 1.55 1.19 12.45
N PRO A 26 1.19 1.34 13.74
CA PRO A 26 0.52 0.29 14.49
C PRO A 26 -0.81 -0.15 13.88
N ALA A 27 -1.65 0.78 13.42
CA ALA A 27 -2.91 0.42 12.79
C ALA A 27 -2.69 -0.28 11.44
N ALA A 28 -1.73 0.17 10.63
CA ALA A 28 -1.38 -0.50 9.38
C ALA A 28 -0.87 -1.93 9.63
N ALA A 29 0.01 -2.11 10.62
CA ALA A 29 0.55 -3.41 11.02
C ALA A 29 -0.56 -4.40 11.42
N ALA A 30 -1.62 -3.92 12.07
CA ALA A 30 -2.74 -4.75 12.50
C ALA A 30 -3.49 -5.42 11.33
N HIS A 31 -3.32 -4.95 10.09
CA HIS A 31 -3.93 -5.55 8.90
C HIS A 31 -3.02 -6.52 8.15
N LEU A 32 -1.74 -6.57 8.50
CA LEU A 32 -0.74 -7.42 7.84
C LEU A 32 -0.60 -8.78 8.53
N GLY A 33 -0.41 -9.83 7.72
CA GLY A 33 -0.21 -11.21 8.16
C GLY A 33 1.25 -11.65 7.99
N GLU A 34 1.51 -12.91 8.33
CA GLU A 34 2.79 -13.57 8.11
C GLU A 34 2.56 -14.92 7.39
N PRO A 35 3.43 -15.32 6.44
CA PRO A 35 4.55 -14.55 5.90
C PRO A 35 4.10 -13.31 5.12
N PHE A 36 4.98 -12.30 4.99
CA PHE A 36 4.69 -11.06 4.29
C PHE A 36 5.60 -10.90 3.06
N ARG A 37 5.06 -10.38 1.96
CA ARG A 37 5.81 -9.96 0.77
C ARG A 37 5.31 -8.60 0.28
N PHE A 38 6.23 -7.71 -0.05
CA PHE A 38 5.96 -6.45 -0.69
C PHE A 38 6.80 -6.33 -1.96
N GLU A 39 6.17 -5.92 -3.05
CA GLU A 39 6.82 -5.65 -4.33
C GLU A 39 6.32 -4.32 -4.90
N SER A 40 7.25 -3.53 -5.42
CA SER A 40 7.01 -2.28 -6.13
C SER A 40 8.15 -2.02 -7.12
N PRO A 41 8.04 -1.01 -8.02
CA PRO A 41 9.14 -0.65 -8.91
C PRO A 41 10.48 -0.32 -8.24
N PHE A 42 10.49 0.03 -6.94
CA PHE A 42 11.72 0.40 -6.21
C PHE A 42 12.13 -0.60 -5.13
N ILE A 43 11.20 -1.38 -4.59
CA ILE A 43 11.42 -2.20 -3.39
C ILE A 43 10.88 -3.59 -3.63
N ASP A 44 11.70 -4.58 -3.28
CA ASP A 44 11.30 -5.97 -3.09
C ASP A 44 11.69 -6.39 -1.67
N SER A 45 10.72 -6.77 -0.84
CA SER A 45 10.94 -7.06 0.58
C SER A 45 10.06 -8.18 1.10
N THR A 46 10.62 -9.04 1.94
CA THR A 46 9.90 -10.01 2.78
C THR A 46 9.78 -9.56 4.24
N ASP A 47 10.36 -8.40 4.58
CA ASP A 47 10.36 -7.86 5.94
C ASP A 47 9.20 -6.88 6.14
N ARG A 48 8.18 -7.35 6.86
CA ARG A 48 7.03 -6.53 7.27
C ARG A 48 7.45 -5.31 8.10
N THR A 49 8.44 -5.46 8.97
CA THR A 49 8.86 -4.39 9.89
C THR A 49 9.59 -3.30 9.12
N GLY A 50 10.56 -3.69 8.29
CA GLY A 50 11.27 -2.78 7.38
C GLY A 50 10.31 -2.07 6.44
N HIS A 51 9.34 -2.77 5.85
CA HIS A 51 8.29 -2.17 5.00
C HIS A 51 7.54 -1.04 5.73
N LEU A 52 7.04 -1.32 6.94
CA LEU A 52 6.28 -0.34 7.72
C LEU A 52 7.13 0.84 8.23
N ALA A 53 8.43 0.63 8.47
CA ALA A 53 9.35 1.68 8.90
C ALA A 53 9.53 2.79 7.84
N THR A 54 9.26 2.50 6.56
CA THR A 54 9.34 3.49 5.48
C THR A 54 8.14 4.45 5.42
N LEU A 55 7.02 4.11 6.07
CA LEU A 55 5.77 4.86 5.95
C LEU A 55 5.86 6.32 6.37
N PRO A 56 6.52 6.70 7.49
CA PRO A 56 6.63 8.10 7.87
C PRO A 56 7.33 8.97 6.82
N GLY A 57 8.40 8.43 6.20
CA GLY A 57 9.12 9.10 5.13
C GLY A 57 8.25 9.28 3.89
N PHE A 58 7.55 8.22 3.48
CA PHE A 58 6.62 8.27 2.35
C PHE A 58 5.47 9.28 2.58
N VAL A 59 4.82 9.25 3.75
CA VAL A 59 3.70 10.17 4.04
C VAL A 59 4.14 11.63 4.06
N SER A 60 5.40 11.93 4.42
CA SER A 60 5.92 13.30 4.45
C SER A 60 5.89 14.03 3.09
N ILE A 61 5.90 13.27 1.99
CA ILE A 61 5.84 13.83 0.63
C ILE A 61 4.44 13.81 0.02
N VAL A 62 3.48 13.13 0.65
CA VAL A 62 2.10 12.97 0.14
C VAL A 62 1.25 14.16 0.55
N THR A 63 0.58 14.78 -0.41
CA THR A 63 -0.34 15.91 -0.18
C THR A 63 -1.81 15.50 -0.27
N GLY A 64 -2.10 14.33 -0.84
CA GLY A 64 -3.45 13.80 -0.93
C GLY A 64 -3.49 12.44 -1.61
N VAL A 65 -4.62 11.74 -1.43
CA VAL A 65 -4.91 10.48 -2.11
C VAL A 65 -6.32 10.51 -2.63
N GLU A 66 -6.48 10.17 -3.90
CA GLU A 66 -7.78 10.03 -4.55
C GLU A 66 -7.97 8.57 -4.93
N LEU A 67 -8.91 7.91 -4.27
CA LEU A 67 -9.28 6.54 -4.60
C LEU A 67 -10.22 6.52 -5.82
N ILE A 68 -9.82 5.80 -6.86
CA ILE A 68 -10.52 5.76 -8.16
C ILE A 68 -11.40 4.50 -8.26
N SER A 69 -10.88 3.34 -7.85
CA SER A 69 -11.60 2.07 -7.96
C SER A 69 -11.17 1.07 -6.90
N GLU A 70 -12.10 0.20 -6.51
CA GLU A 70 -11.86 -0.90 -5.59
C GLU A 70 -12.56 -2.16 -6.12
N LEU A 71 -11.81 -3.26 -6.18
CA LEU A 71 -12.34 -4.58 -6.51
C LEU A 71 -11.95 -5.55 -5.39
N TYR A 72 -12.92 -6.32 -4.91
CA TYR A 72 -12.73 -7.25 -3.80
C TYR A 72 -13.20 -8.65 -4.18
N GLY A 73 -12.32 -9.63 -3.97
CA GLY A 73 -12.66 -11.04 -3.90
C GLY A 73 -12.62 -11.53 -2.45
N GLU A 74 -12.73 -12.85 -2.28
CA GLU A 74 -12.68 -13.46 -0.93
C GLU A 74 -11.29 -13.40 -0.30
N THR A 75 -10.23 -13.50 -1.11
CA THR A 75 -8.82 -13.57 -0.65
C THR A 75 -7.89 -12.63 -1.41
N GLU A 76 -8.45 -11.70 -2.19
CA GLU A 76 -7.67 -10.70 -2.91
C GLU A 76 -8.44 -9.40 -3.10
N ALA A 77 -7.70 -8.32 -3.32
CA ALA A 77 -8.27 -7.04 -3.69
C ALA A 77 -7.37 -6.31 -4.69
N THR A 78 -7.95 -5.37 -5.41
CA THR A 78 -7.19 -4.40 -6.20
C THR A 78 -7.76 -3.02 -5.95
N LEU A 79 -6.87 -2.08 -5.62
CA LEU A 79 -7.19 -0.67 -5.55
C LEU A 79 -6.53 0.05 -6.73
N VAL A 80 -7.23 1.02 -7.30
CA VAL A 80 -6.66 2.01 -8.21
C VAL A 80 -6.83 3.37 -7.56
N TYR A 81 -5.75 4.11 -7.41
CA TYR A 81 -5.76 5.42 -6.77
C TYR A 81 -4.65 6.31 -7.28
N ASP A 82 -4.83 7.60 -7.11
CA ASP A 82 -3.82 8.62 -7.31
C ASP A 82 -3.20 9.02 -5.97
N VAL A 83 -1.88 9.11 -5.94
CA VAL A 83 -1.12 9.73 -4.85
C VAL A 83 -0.61 11.07 -5.35
N HIS A 84 -1.10 12.16 -4.75
CA HIS A 84 -0.57 13.48 -5.01
C HIS A 84 0.64 13.73 -4.12
N THR A 85 1.72 14.22 -4.69
CA THR A 85 2.97 14.47 -3.95
C THR A 85 3.43 15.91 -4.10
N ALA A 86 4.16 16.41 -3.11
CA ALA A 86 4.85 17.70 -3.17
C ALA A 86 6.21 17.62 -3.87
N THR A 87 6.39 16.64 -4.79
CA THR A 87 7.65 16.38 -5.49
C THR A 87 7.53 16.67 -6.99
N PRO A 88 8.64 16.81 -7.72
CA PRO A 88 8.62 16.88 -9.18
C PRO A 88 7.93 15.71 -9.89
N ALA A 89 7.78 14.55 -9.23
CA ALA A 89 7.03 13.42 -9.78
C ALA A 89 5.52 13.71 -9.90
N GLY A 90 5.00 14.70 -9.17
CA GLY A 90 3.61 15.14 -9.26
C GLY A 90 2.65 14.09 -8.71
N THR A 91 1.74 13.61 -9.58
CA THR A 91 0.74 12.59 -9.22
C THR A 91 1.19 11.22 -9.70
N GLN A 92 1.24 10.25 -8.79
CA GLN A 92 1.49 8.85 -9.10
C GLN A 92 0.15 8.11 -9.20
N ARG A 93 -0.20 7.64 -10.40
CA ARG A 93 -1.29 6.66 -10.55
C ARG A 93 -0.81 5.28 -10.16
N THR A 94 -1.49 4.65 -9.22
CA THR A 94 -1.11 3.35 -8.66
C THR A 94 -2.24 2.36 -8.82
N ALA A 95 -1.88 1.16 -9.28
CA ALA A 95 -2.65 -0.04 -9.01
C ALA A 95 -1.96 -0.82 -7.88
N GLU A 96 -2.69 -1.18 -6.85
CA GLU A 96 -2.17 -1.96 -5.71
C GLU A 96 -2.99 -3.24 -5.59
N HIS A 97 -2.34 -4.38 -5.81
CA HIS A 97 -2.94 -5.70 -5.66
C HIS A 97 -2.57 -6.30 -4.30
N PHE A 98 -3.55 -6.91 -3.63
CA PHE A 98 -3.41 -7.52 -2.32
C PHE A 98 -3.77 -8.99 -2.39
N ARG A 99 -2.99 -9.83 -1.69
CA ARG A 99 -3.39 -11.21 -1.34
C ARG A 99 -3.57 -11.32 0.16
N LEU A 100 -4.61 -12.03 0.56
CA LEU A 100 -4.95 -12.25 1.96
C LEU A 100 -4.92 -13.72 2.34
N ALA A 101 -4.50 -13.99 3.57
CA ALA A 101 -4.65 -15.27 4.24
C ALA A 101 -5.21 -15.02 5.65
N SER A 102 -6.22 -15.80 6.04
CA SER A 102 -6.87 -15.68 7.36
C SER A 102 -7.30 -14.24 7.70
N GLY A 103 -7.82 -13.51 6.71
CA GLY A 103 -8.29 -12.12 6.87
C GLY A 103 -7.18 -11.08 7.05
N LYS A 104 -5.92 -11.43 6.81
CA LYS A 104 -4.75 -10.52 6.87
C LYS A 104 -4.06 -10.43 5.52
N ILE A 105 -3.51 -9.27 5.20
CA ILE A 105 -2.74 -9.04 3.98
C ILE A 105 -1.37 -9.70 4.11
N VAL A 106 -1.08 -10.66 3.25
CA VAL A 106 0.20 -11.40 3.22
C VAL A 106 1.06 -11.04 2.01
N ALA A 107 0.48 -10.45 0.96
CA ALA A 107 1.25 -9.91 -0.14
C ALA A 107 0.65 -8.61 -0.66
N ILE A 108 1.52 -7.69 -1.06
CA ILE A 108 1.18 -6.42 -1.69
C ILE A 108 2.06 -6.26 -2.94
N MET A 109 1.46 -5.93 -4.07
CA MET A 109 2.15 -5.59 -5.31
C MET A 109 1.68 -4.23 -5.81
N LEU A 110 2.59 -3.26 -5.88
CA LEU A 110 2.33 -1.93 -6.44
C LEU A 110 2.79 -1.88 -7.89
N LEU A 111 1.94 -1.29 -8.74
CA LEU A 111 2.26 -0.96 -10.11
C LEU A 111 2.03 0.54 -10.31
N PHE A 112 3.07 1.23 -10.76
CA PHE A 112 3.02 2.62 -11.18
C PHE A 112 4.17 2.93 -12.13
N ASP A 113 4.08 4.03 -12.88
CA ASP A 113 5.17 4.52 -13.71
C ASP A 113 6.27 5.15 -12.82
N ALA A 114 7.42 4.49 -12.77
CA ALA A 114 8.58 4.95 -12.00
C ALA A 114 9.40 6.03 -12.73
N SER A 115 9.11 6.33 -14.00
CA SER A 115 9.90 7.27 -14.81
C SER A 115 9.97 8.68 -14.22
N PRO A 116 8.86 9.29 -13.70
CA PRO A 116 8.90 10.62 -13.10
C PRO A 116 9.77 10.72 -11.83
N TRP A 117 10.01 9.60 -11.17
CA TRP A 117 10.79 9.51 -9.92
C TRP A 117 12.29 9.36 -10.14
N GLN A 118 12.74 9.09 -11.37
CA GLN A 118 14.16 8.77 -11.66
C GLN A 118 15.13 9.87 -11.25
N SER A 119 14.73 11.14 -11.38
CA SER A 119 15.55 12.29 -10.97
C SER A 119 15.82 12.35 -9.46
N MET A 120 15.01 11.63 -8.66
CA MET A 120 15.09 11.58 -7.21
C MET A 120 15.53 10.20 -6.70
N LYS A 121 15.91 9.27 -7.58
CA LYS A 121 16.21 7.87 -7.23
C LYS A 121 17.20 7.75 -6.07
N ALA A 122 18.24 8.59 -6.03
CA ALA A 122 19.25 8.60 -4.97
C ALA A 122 18.73 9.02 -3.57
N GLN A 123 17.50 9.54 -3.48
CA GLN A 123 16.81 9.90 -2.24
C GLN A 123 15.76 8.87 -1.83
N ILE A 124 15.48 7.90 -2.71
CA ILE A 124 14.46 6.85 -2.55
C ILE A 124 15.13 5.51 -2.18
N ASP A 125 16.32 5.24 -2.72
CA ASP A 125 17.14 4.07 -2.36
C ASP A 125 17.79 4.32 -0.98
N PRO A 126 17.58 3.44 0.02
CA PRO A 126 18.17 3.58 1.35
C PRO A 126 19.70 3.45 1.38
#